data_AF-A0AA38PWG9-F1
#
_entry.id   AF-A0AA38PWG9-F1
#
_cell.length_a   1.000
_cell.length_b   1.000
_cell.length_c   1.000
_cell.angle_alpha   90.00
_cell.angle_beta   90.00
_cell.angle_gamma   90.00
#
_symmetry.space_group_name_H-M   'P 1'
#
loop_
_entity.id
_entity.type
_entity.pdbx_description
1 polymer ?
#
loop_
_entity_poly.entity_id
_entity_poly.type
_entity_poly.pdbx_seq_one_letter_code
_entity_poly.pdbx_strand_id
1 'polypeptide(L)' 'MLLGGGAYGQRLAKVYRENVTEPEILAILKPMIKHYALDRFEGERFGDFVIRKGFVPAVTSSQEYWK' A
#
# COMPACT_ATOMS: atom_id res chain seq x y z
N MET A 1 6.66 -3.71 7.00
CA MET A 1 5.37 -3.10 6.64
C MET A 1 5.06 -3.36 5.17
N LEU A 2 3.94 -4.03 4.89
CA LEU A 2 3.50 -4.37 3.53
C LEU A 2 2.31 -3.48 3.11
N LEU A 3 2.25 -3.07 1.84
CA LEU A 3 1.18 -2.24 1.27
C LEU A 3 0.77 -2.73 -0.12
N GLY A 4 -0.41 -2.34 -0.59
CA GLY A 4 -0.86 -2.61 -1.98
C GLY A 4 -1.62 -3.93 -2.19
N GLY A 5 -1.95 -4.66 -1.12
CA GLY A 5 -2.78 -5.86 -1.20
C GLY A 5 -4.19 -5.58 -1.73
N GLY A 6 -4.74 -6.53 -2.47
CA GLY A 6 -6.10 -6.42 -3.02
C GLY A 6 -7.16 -6.58 -1.93
N ALA A 7 -8.24 -5.79 -1.99
CA ALA A 7 -9.30 -5.83 -0.97
C ALA A 7 -10.04 -7.17 -0.86
N TYR A 8 -10.01 -7.99 -1.93
CA TYR A 8 -10.60 -9.33 -1.98
C TYR A 8 -9.53 -10.43 -1.88
N GLY A 9 -8.29 -10.10 -1.53
CA GLY A 9 -7.19 -11.06 -1.46
C GLY A 9 -6.65 -11.53 -2.81
N GLN A 10 -7.07 -10.91 -3.91
CA GLN A 10 -6.69 -11.29 -5.27
C GLN A 10 -5.28 -10.80 -5.68
N ARG A 11 -4.63 -9.97 -4.86
CA ARG A 11 -3.31 -9.40 -5.12
C ARG A 11 -2.47 -9.37 -3.84
N LEU A 12 -1.22 -9.80 -3.96
CA LEU A 12 -0.25 -9.76 -2.87
C LEU A 12 0.21 -8.31 -2.60
N ALA A 13 0.48 -8.02 -1.33
CA ALA A 13 1.07 -6.75 -0.91
C ALA A 13 2.59 -6.75 -1.14
N LYS A 14 3.17 -5.58 -1.44
CA LYS A 14 4.61 -5.37 -1.60
C LYS A 14 5.23 -4.83 -0.30
N VAL A 15 6.50 -5.16 -0.06
CA VAL A 15 7.30 -4.55 1.00
C VAL A 15 7.46 -3.05 0.72
N TYR A 16 6.90 -2.22 1.59
CA TYR A 16 7.08 -0.76 1.53
C TYR A 16 8.27 -0.31 2.38
N ARG A 17 8.39 -0.87 3.59
CA ARG A 17 9.47 -0.59 4.54
C ARG A 17 9.74 -1.84 5.38
N GLU A 18 11.01 -2.18 5.55
CA GLU A 18 11.47 -3.24 6.45
C GLU A 18 11.93 -2.65 7.79
N ASN A 19 11.98 -3.47 8.84
CA ASN A 19 12.51 -3.12 10.16
C ASN A 19 11.99 -1.79 10.74
N VAL A 20 10.67 -1.62 10.73
CA VAL A 20 10.00 -0.44 11.30
C VAL A 20 9.29 -0.78 12.60
N THR A 21 9.37 0.15 13.55
CA THR A 21 8.67 0.11 14.84
C THR A 21 7.24 0.63 14.72
N GLU A 22 6.39 0.38 15.72
CA GLU A 22 5.01 0.87 15.72
C GLU A 22 4.89 2.40 15.62
N PRO A 23 5.67 3.22 16.36
CA PRO A 23 5.61 4.67 16.21
C PRO A 23 5.93 5.15 14.79
N GLU A 24 6.91 4.52 14.12
CA GLU A 24 7.27 4.82 12.74
C GLU A 24 6.17 4.42 11.76
N ILE A 25 5.55 3.25 11.97
CA ILE A 25 4.38 2.82 11.18
C ILE A 25 3.26 3.86 11.28
N LEU A 26 2.93 4.33 12.49
CA LEU A 26 1.89 5.34 12.70
C LEU A 26 2.27 6.68 12.05
N ALA A 27 3.54 7.09 12.14
CA ALA A 27 4.03 8.32 11.51
C ALA A 27 3.93 8.27 9.98
N ILE A 28 4.14 7.10 9.38
CA ILE A 28 4.01 6.89 7.92
C ILE A 28 2.52 6.80 7.52
N LEU A 29 1.72 6.03 8.24
CA LEU A 29 0.32 5.77 7.86
C LEU A 29 -0.59 6.98 8.06
N LYS A 30 -0.39 7.79 9.10
CA LYS A 30 -1.22 8.98 9.36
C LYS A 30 -1.35 9.93 8.15
N PRO A 31 -0.27 10.44 7.55
CA PRO A 31 -0.37 11.30 6.38
C PRO A 31 -0.87 10.54 5.14
N MET A 32 -0.51 9.25 5.00
CA MET A 32 -0.93 8.43 3.86
C MET A 32 -2.44 8.18 3.85
N ILE A 33 -3.04 7.88 5.02
CA ILE A 33 -4.48 7.69 5.19
C ILE A 33 -5.22 9.03 4.97
N LYS A 34 -4.66 10.15 5.44
CA LYS A 34 -5.21 11.48 5.15
C LYS A 34 -5.25 11.74 3.64
N HIS A 35 -4.17 11.42 2.92
CA HIS A 35 -4.12 11.57 1.47
C HIS A 35 -5.13 10.65 0.76
N TYR A 36 -5.30 9.41 1.24
CA TYR A 36 -6.36 8.51 0.76
C TYR A 36 -7.75 9.08 0.98
N ALA A 37 -8.03 9.67 2.15
CA ALA A 37 -9.34 10.24 2.43
C ALA A 37 -9.71 11.40 1.49
N LEU A 38 -8.72 12.17 1.03
CA LEU A 38 -8.92 13.36 0.20
C LEU A 38 -8.90 13.05 -1.31
N ASP A 39 -8.01 12.16 -1.75
CA ASP A 39 -7.66 12.00 -3.17
C ASP A 39 -8.09 10.66 -3.76
N ARG A 40 -8.78 9.81 -2.99
CA ARG A 40 -9.30 8.54 -3.52
C ARG A 40 -10.39 8.77 -4.55
N PHE A 41 -10.45 7.88 -5.52
CA PHE A 41 -11.62 7.81 -6.39
C PHE A 41 -12.81 7.16 -5.67
N GLU A 42 -14.02 7.41 -6.17
CA GLU A 42 -15.22 6.78 -5.62
C GLU A 42 -15.11 5.24 -5.74
N GLY A 43 -15.40 4.53 -4.65
CA GLY A 43 -15.25 3.08 -4.57
C GLY A 43 -13.81 2.56 -4.48
N GLU A 44 -12.79 3.42 -4.61
CA GLU A 44 -11.39 3.00 -4.53
C GLU A 44 -11.05 2.50 -3.12
N ARG A 45 -10.31 1.39 -3.06
CA ARG A 45 -9.80 0.78 -1.83
C ARG A 45 -8.37 1.24 -1.58
N PHE A 46 -7.96 1.27 -0.32
CA PHE A 46 -6.64 1.77 0.08
C PHE A 46 -5.47 1.05 -0.62
N GLY A 47 -5.57 -0.27 -0.82
CA GLY A 47 -4.56 -1.05 -1.53
C GLY A 47 -4.38 -0.65 -2.99
N ASP A 48 -5.45 -0.26 -3.68
CA ASP A 48 -5.38 0.23 -5.06
C ASP A 48 -4.88 1.69 -5.10
N PHE A 49 -5.32 2.50 -4.14
CA PHE A 49 -4.86 3.88 -3.98
C PHE A 49 -3.33 3.98 -3.84
N VAL A 50 -2.73 3.14 -2.98
CA VAL A 50 -1.28 3.21 -2.74
C VAL A 50 -0.47 2.82 -3.97
N ILE A 51 -1.01 1.97 -4.85
CA ILE A 51 -0.40 1.64 -6.14
C ILE A 51 -0.58 2.80 -7.12
N ARG A 52 -1.79 3.32 -7.27
CA ARG A 52 -2.09 4.44 -8.19
C ARG A 52 -1.27 5.69 -7.89
N LYS A 53 -1.11 6.01 -6.60
CA LYS A 53 -0.28 7.14 -6.15
C LYS A 53 1.22 6.84 -6.14
N GLY A 54 1.64 5.63 -6.50
CA GLY A 54 3.05 5.26 -6.66
C GLY A 54 3.80 5.01 -5.35
N PHE A 55 3.12 4.76 -4.23
CA PHE A 55 3.78 4.39 -2.97
C PHE A 55 4.44 3.01 -3.04
N VAL A 56 3.81 2.07 -3.75
CA VAL A 56 4.36 0.73 -4.03
C VAL A 56 3.98 0.31 -5.45
N PRO A 57 4.80 -0.52 -6.13
CA PRO A 57 4.38 -1.15 -7.39
C PRO A 57 3.33 -2.23 -7.14
N ALA A 58 2.50 -2.50 -8.16
CA ALA A 58 1.62 -3.67 -8.15
C ALA A 58 2.45 -4.95 -8.27
N VAL A 59 2.12 -5.96 -7.48
CA VAL A 59 2.68 -7.32 -7.63
C VAL A 59 1.74 -8.12 -8.53
N THR A 60 2.18 -8.46 -9.73
CA THR A 60 1.41 -9.24 -10.71
C THR A 60 1.91 -10.67 -10.87
N SER A 61 3.14 -10.95 -10.42
CA SER A 61 3.73 -12.29 -10.44
C SER A 61 4.62 -12.55 -9.23
N SER A 62 4.89 -13.83 -8.95
CA SER A 62 5.83 -14.22 -7.89
C SER A 62 7.26 -13.71 -8.15
N GLN A 63 7.66 -13.52 -9.41
CA GLN A 63 8.99 -12.99 -9.73
C GLN A 63 9.12 -11.50 -9.38
N GLU A 64 8.04 -10.73 -9.55
CA GLU A 64 8.00 -9.31 -9.16
C GLU A 64 7.97 -9.12 -7.64
N TYR A 65 7.49 -10.11 -6.91
CA TYR A 65 7.47 -10.05 -5.45
C TYR A 65 8.88 -9.96 -4.86
N TRP A 66 9.85 -10.68 -5.44
CA TRP A 66 11.23 -10.74 -4.95
C TRP A 66 12.16 -9.64 -5.46
N LYS A 67 11.74 -8.86 -6.46
CA LYS A 67 12.51 -7.74 -7.04
C LYS A 67 12.33 -6.47 -6.22
#